data_AF-A0A2W5FMD3-F1
#
_entry.id   AF-A0A2W5FMD3-F1
#
_cell.length_a   1.000
_cell.length_b   1.000
_cell.length_c   1.000
_cell.angle_alpha   90.00
_cell.angle_beta   90.00
_cell.angle_gamma   90.00
#
_symmetry.space_group_name_H-M   'P 1'
#
loop_
_entity.id
_entity.type
_entity.pdbx_description
1 polymer ?
#
loop_
_entity_poly.entity_id
_entity_poly.type
_entity_poly.pdbx_seq_one_letter_code
_entity_poly.pdbx_strand_id
1 'polypeptide(L)'
;MKKLALIAIAFATLSLSATCALAEVSIGIIDTRKIVDESAAGKSLSVQLKARQEQLQKEATAFEQKLRAEEQDIIAKRKEMKPEEFDAKKKAFEQEFMKSRQAILTKSSDLDTVRKKALAELQKNLAKAAADIADEKKLSMIVDRQFVILAEESMDITAVVMKKLNETVKEIPLGK
;
A
#
# COMPACT_ATOMS: atom_id res chain seq x y z
N MET A 1 -44.88 20.63 -68.69
CA MET A 1 -43.61 21.19 -68.15
C MET A 1 -43.78 21.81 -66.74
N LYS A 2 -44.40 21.11 -65.77
CA LYS A 2 -44.51 21.60 -64.36
C LYS A 2 -44.31 20.51 -63.29
N LYS A 3 -44.06 19.25 -63.68
CA LYS A 3 -43.85 18.13 -62.74
C LYS A 3 -42.39 17.66 -62.61
N LEU A 4 -41.47 18.25 -63.37
CA LEU A 4 -40.04 17.89 -63.36
C LEU A 4 -39.17 18.83 -62.50
N ALA A 5 -39.71 19.96 -62.04
CA ALA A 5 -38.95 20.93 -61.23
C ALA A 5 -38.99 20.65 -59.72
N LEU A 6 -39.80 19.69 -59.26
CA LEU A 6 -39.99 19.40 -57.83
C LEU A 6 -39.03 18.33 -57.28
N ILE A 7 -38.28 17.63 -58.12
CA ILE A 7 -37.36 16.56 -57.69
C ILE A 7 -35.92 17.09 -57.51
N ALA A 8 -35.58 18.25 -58.09
CA ALA A 8 -34.24 18.84 -58.00
C ALA A 8 -33.97 19.61 -56.68
N ILE A 9 -35.00 19.94 -55.90
CA ILE A 9 -34.84 20.72 -54.64
C ILE A 9 -34.70 19.79 -53.42
N ALA A 10 -35.05 18.51 -53.53
CA ALA A 10 -34.93 17.56 -52.42
C ALA A 10 -33.51 16.98 -52.24
N PHE A 11 -32.58 17.26 -53.16
CA PHE A 11 -31.22 16.68 -53.13
C PHE A 11 -30.15 17.60 -52.54
N ALA A 12 -30.51 18.83 -52.13
CA ALA A 12 -29.55 19.88 -51.78
C ALA A 12 -29.37 20.14 -50.27
N THR A 13 -30.03 19.38 -49.37
CA THR A 13 -30.01 19.68 -47.92
C THR A 13 -29.40 18.59 -47.04
N LEU A 14 -28.76 17.55 -47.61
CA LEU A 14 -28.11 16.50 -46.82
C LEU A 14 -26.58 16.59 -46.84
N SER A 15 -26.04 17.79 -46.71
CA SER A 15 -24.67 17.97 -46.22
C SER A 15 -24.68 17.80 -44.70
N LEU A 16 -24.89 16.56 -44.22
CA LEU A 16 -24.50 16.18 -42.88
C LEU A 16 -22.97 16.25 -42.84
N SER A 17 -22.43 17.41 -42.46
CA SER A 17 -21.07 17.50 -41.96
C SER A 17 -21.01 16.57 -40.75
N ALA A 18 -20.42 15.39 -40.94
CA ALA A 18 -20.05 14.51 -39.85
C ALA A 18 -18.98 15.25 -39.04
N THR A 19 -19.41 16.04 -38.05
CA THR A 19 -18.54 16.50 -36.99
C THR A 19 -18.10 15.22 -36.28
N CYS A 20 -16.89 14.75 -36.59
CA CYS A 20 -16.16 13.89 -35.66
C CYS A 20 -16.01 14.70 -34.39
N ALA A 21 -16.95 14.55 -33.46
CA ALA A 21 -16.77 14.95 -32.08
C ALA A 21 -15.61 14.08 -31.58
N LEU A 22 -14.39 14.61 -31.68
CA LEU A 22 -13.26 14.10 -30.92
C LEU A 22 -13.68 14.25 -29.46
N ALA A 23 -14.07 13.13 -28.84
CA ALA A 23 -14.27 13.09 -27.40
C ALA A 23 -12.94 13.53 -26.79
N GLU A 24 -12.91 14.74 -26.24
CA GLU A 24 -11.72 15.29 -25.61
C GLU A 24 -11.44 14.42 -24.37
N VAL A 25 -10.46 13.53 -24.49
CA VAL A 25 -10.09 12.61 -23.41
C VAL A 25 -9.40 13.43 -22.33
N SER A 26 -10.13 13.75 -21.27
CA SER A 26 -9.58 14.46 -20.13
C SER A 26 -8.85 13.47 -19.20
N ILE A 27 -7.57 13.72 -18.95
CA ILE A 27 -6.69 12.83 -18.17
C ILE A 27 -6.24 13.55 -16.90
N GLY A 28 -6.43 12.93 -15.75
CA GLY A 28 -5.83 13.36 -14.49
C GLY A 28 -4.55 12.59 -14.16
N ILE A 29 -3.67 13.21 -13.39
CA ILE A 29 -2.45 12.58 -12.88
C ILE A 29 -2.48 12.61 -11.35
N ILE A 30 -2.13 11.48 -10.75
CA ILE A 30 -1.93 11.37 -9.29
C ILE A 30 -0.57 10.82 -8.96
N ASP A 31 0.03 11.31 -7.89
CA ASP A 31 1.16 10.65 -7.24
C ASP A 31 0.66 9.75 -6.10
N THR A 32 0.48 8.47 -6.40
CA THR A 32 0.02 7.49 -5.40
C THR A 32 1.02 7.34 -4.26
N ARG A 33 2.34 7.42 -4.53
CA ARG A 33 3.36 7.29 -3.48
C ARG A 33 3.24 8.45 -2.49
N LYS A 34 3.18 9.68 -3.01
CA LYS A 34 2.99 10.87 -2.19
C LYS A 34 1.71 10.80 -1.37
N ILE A 35 0.59 10.35 -1.95
CA ILE A 35 -0.67 10.24 -1.21
C ILE A 35 -0.57 9.17 -0.11
N VAL A 36 0.01 8.01 -0.41
CA VAL A 36 0.22 6.94 0.58
C VAL A 36 1.15 7.39 1.71
N ASP A 37 2.17 8.20 1.42
CA ASP A 37 3.16 8.63 2.42
C ASP A 37 2.68 9.85 3.23
N GLU A 38 2.00 10.81 2.60
CA GLU A 38 1.67 12.10 3.22
C GLU A 38 0.25 12.21 3.77
N SER A 39 -0.68 11.33 3.35
CA SER A 39 -2.06 11.32 3.85
C SER A 39 -2.13 11.05 5.36
N ALA A 40 -3.22 11.47 5.99
CA ALA A 40 -3.46 11.22 7.41
C ALA A 40 -3.46 9.72 7.72
N ALA A 41 -4.16 8.93 6.90
CA ALA A 41 -4.19 7.48 7.01
C ALA A 41 -2.81 6.84 6.79
N GLY A 42 -2.06 7.31 5.79
CA GLY A 42 -0.69 6.88 5.51
C GLY A 42 0.28 7.11 6.66
N LYS A 43 0.27 8.33 7.21
CA LYS A 43 1.08 8.70 8.39
C LYS A 43 0.70 7.87 9.61
N SER A 44 -0.60 7.68 9.86
CA SER A 44 -1.07 6.82 10.96
C SER A 44 -0.54 5.39 10.81
N LEU A 45 -0.69 4.81 9.62
CA LEU A 45 -0.21 3.45 9.34
C LEU A 45 1.31 3.33 9.53
N SER A 46 2.09 4.32 9.08
CA SER A 46 3.54 4.36 9.27
C SER A 46 3.93 4.34 10.75
N VAL A 47 3.25 5.13 11.59
CA VAL A 47 3.46 5.14 13.05
C VAL A 47 3.14 3.78 13.67
N GLN A 48 2.02 3.17 13.29
CA GLN A 48 1.61 1.85 13.81
C GLN A 48 2.60 0.74 13.42
N LEU A 49 3.06 0.74 12.15
CA LEU A 49 4.06 -0.21 11.65
C LEU A 49 5.39 -0.05 12.37
N LYS A 50 5.86 1.19 12.55
CA LYS A 50 7.09 1.47 13.29
C LYS A 50 7.02 0.95 14.72
N ALA A 51 5.91 1.21 15.42
CA ALA A 51 5.71 0.72 16.79
C ALA A 51 5.75 -0.82 16.88
N ARG A 52 5.12 -1.52 15.94
CA ARG A 52 5.18 -3.00 15.88
C ARG A 52 6.58 -3.52 15.57
N GLN A 53 7.30 -2.86 14.67
CA GLN A 53 8.66 -3.26 14.31
C GLN A 53 9.63 -3.03 15.48
N GLU A 54 9.51 -1.91 16.19
CA GLU A 54 10.27 -1.65 17.42
C GLU A 54 9.96 -2.68 18.52
N GLN A 55 8.69 -3.05 18.69
CA GLN A 55 8.30 -4.09 19.63
C GLN A 55 8.92 -5.44 19.28
N LEU A 56 8.88 -5.85 18.01
CA LEU A 56 9.49 -7.09 17.54
C LEU A 56 11.01 -7.08 17.72
N GLN A 57 11.66 -5.94 17.46
CA GLN A 57 13.10 -5.78 17.69
C GLN A 57 13.47 -5.90 19.18
N LYS A 58 12.67 -5.31 20.08
CA LYS A 58 12.87 -5.44 21.53
C LYS A 58 12.73 -6.89 21.97
N GLU A 59 11.71 -7.59 21.49
CA GLU A 59 11.50 -9.01 21.79
C GLU A 59 12.65 -9.89 21.28
N ALA A 60 13.12 -9.66 20.05
CA ALA A 60 14.27 -10.37 19.49
C ALA A 60 15.54 -10.14 20.33
N THR A 61 15.80 -8.89 20.71
CA THR A 61 16.96 -8.51 21.52
C THR A 61 16.91 -9.16 22.91
N ALA A 62 15.72 -9.21 23.52
CA ALA A 62 15.52 -9.84 24.83
C ALA A 62 15.78 -11.36 24.77
N PHE A 63 15.33 -12.04 23.71
CA PHE A 63 15.62 -13.46 23.51
C PHE A 63 17.11 -13.72 23.29
N GLU A 64 17.78 -12.88 22.49
CA GLU A 64 19.23 -12.99 22.27
C GLU A 64 20.01 -12.84 23.57
N GLN A 65 19.67 -11.85 24.41
CA GLN A 65 20.30 -11.66 25.70
C GLN A 65 20.07 -12.83 26.66
N LYS A 66 18.84 -13.35 26.71
CA LYS A 66 18.49 -14.52 27.53
C LYS A 66 19.31 -15.75 27.11
N LEU A 67 19.34 -16.04 25.81
CA LEU A 67 20.06 -17.20 25.27
C LEU A 67 21.56 -17.09 25.49
N ARG A 68 22.15 -15.89 25.33
CA ARG A 68 23.58 -15.67 25.65
C ARG A 68 23.90 -15.91 27.12
N ALA A 69 23.04 -15.43 28.02
CA ALA A 69 23.23 -15.64 29.46
C ALA A 69 23.13 -17.14 29.83
N GLU A 70 22.18 -17.85 29.22
CA GLU A 70 22.00 -19.29 29.42
C GLU A 70 23.19 -20.09 28.87
N GLU A 71 23.69 -19.76 27.67
CA GLU A 71 24.88 -20.37 27.08
C GLU A 71 26.11 -20.18 27.99
N GLN A 72 26.32 -18.96 28.50
CA GLN A 72 27.42 -18.67 29.43
C GLN A 72 27.31 -19.46 30.74
N ASP A 73 26.11 -19.60 31.30
CA ASP A 73 25.86 -20.40 32.51
C ASP A 73 26.17 -21.89 32.29
N ILE A 74 25.75 -22.44 31.15
CA ILE A 74 26.02 -23.83 30.77
C ILE A 74 27.53 -24.07 30.64
N ILE A 75 28.25 -23.14 30.02
CA ILE A 75 29.71 -23.23 29.84
C ILE A 75 30.43 -23.12 31.18
N ALA A 76 30.04 -22.15 32.03
CA ALA A 76 30.68 -21.91 33.32
C ALA A 76 30.55 -23.13 34.26
N LYS A 77 29.37 -23.75 34.30
CA LYS A 77 29.07 -24.91 35.16
C LYS A 77 29.51 -26.25 34.57
N ARG A 78 30.14 -26.28 33.39
CA ARG A 78 30.53 -27.53 32.70
C ARG A 78 31.37 -28.46 33.57
N LYS A 79 32.28 -27.92 34.38
CA LYS A 79 33.17 -28.70 35.26
C LYS A 79 32.47 -29.24 36.51
N GLU A 80 31.31 -28.68 36.86
CA GLU A 80 30.54 -29.00 38.06
C GLU A 80 29.37 -29.96 37.77
N MET A 81 28.97 -30.09 36.50
CA MET A 81 27.86 -30.94 36.05
C MET A 81 28.33 -32.34 35.63
N LYS A 82 27.48 -33.34 35.85
CA LYS A 82 27.68 -34.67 35.25
C LYS A 82 27.49 -34.61 33.73
N PRO A 83 28.12 -35.50 32.94
CA PRO A 83 27.98 -35.53 31.49
C PRO A 83 26.51 -35.59 31.01
N GLU A 84 25.69 -36.41 31.67
CA GLU A 84 24.27 -36.57 31.34
C GLU A 84 23.45 -35.29 31.59
N GLU A 85 23.75 -34.57 32.67
CA GLU A 85 23.09 -33.30 33.02
C GLU A 85 23.49 -32.18 32.05
N PHE A 86 24.76 -32.15 31.64
CA PHE A 86 25.25 -31.22 30.64
C PHE A 86 24.59 -31.44 29.28
N ASP A 87 24.51 -32.70 28.82
CA ASP A 87 23.85 -33.05 27.56
C ASP A 87 22.36 -32.73 27.56
N ALA A 88 21.67 -32.94 28.69
CA ALA A 88 20.27 -32.56 28.85
C ALA A 88 20.08 -31.04 28.74
N LYS A 89 20.92 -30.24 29.42
CA LYS A 89 20.88 -28.77 29.32
C LYS A 89 21.19 -28.26 27.91
N LYS A 90 22.19 -28.85 27.24
CA LYS A 90 22.53 -28.49 25.86
C LYS A 90 21.34 -28.72 24.92
N LYS A 91 20.66 -29.87 25.02
CA LYS A 91 19.46 -30.14 24.22
C LYS A 91 18.33 -29.16 24.52
N ALA A 92 18.11 -28.82 25.79
CA ALA A 92 17.10 -27.83 26.17
C ALA A 92 17.41 -26.44 25.57
N PHE A 93 18.67 -26.01 25.64
CA PHE A 93 19.14 -24.77 25.03
C PHE A 93 18.94 -24.76 23.50
N GLU A 94 19.32 -25.83 22.81
CA GLU A 94 19.11 -25.96 21.36
C GLU A 94 17.62 -25.88 20.99
N GLN A 95 16.75 -26.53 21.77
CA GLN A 95 15.30 -26.44 21.59
C GLN A 95 14.76 -25.02 21.82
N GLU A 96 15.22 -24.34 22.86
CA GLU A 96 14.80 -22.97 23.16
C GLU A 96 15.28 -21.98 22.08
N PHE A 97 16.51 -22.14 21.59
CA PHE A 97 17.06 -21.36 20.50
C PHE A 97 16.20 -21.50 19.23
N MET A 98 15.89 -22.74 18.84
CA MET A 98 15.07 -23.01 17.65
C MET A 98 13.64 -22.46 17.81
N LYS A 99 13.03 -22.63 18.99
CA LYS A 99 11.69 -22.10 19.28
C LYS A 99 11.66 -20.57 19.23
N SER A 100 12.65 -19.90 19.82
CA SER A 100 12.76 -18.44 19.82
C SER A 100 12.97 -17.89 18.42
N ARG A 101 13.85 -18.51 17.64
CA ARG A 101 14.08 -18.17 16.24
C ARG A 101 12.80 -18.30 15.41
N GLN A 102 12.08 -19.41 15.55
CA GLN A 102 10.83 -19.64 14.83
C GLN A 102 9.76 -18.60 15.23
N ALA A 103 9.66 -18.26 16.52
CA ALA A 103 8.70 -17.27 16.99
C ALA A 103 8.92 -15.88 16.38
N ILE A 104 10.17 -15.43 16.28
CA ILE A 104 10.51 -14.14 15.64
C ILE A 104 10.21 -14.17 14.14
N LEU A 105 10.54 -15.26 13.45
CA LEU A 105 10.24 -15.43 12.02
C LEU A 105 8.74 -15.37 11.76
N THR A 106 7.94 -16.10 12.55
CA THR A 106 6.47 -16.08 12.44
C THR A 106 5.93 -14.67 12.67
N LYS A 107 6.33 -13.98 13.74
CA LYS A 107 5.89 -12.61 14.02
C LYS A 107 6.29 -11.61 12.92
N SER A 108 7.47 -11.76 12.32
CA SER A 108 7.90 -10.94 11.19
C SER A 108 7.02 -11.16 9.96
N SER A 109 6.71 -12.42 9.64
CA SER A 109 5.81 -12.79 8.55
C SER A 109 4.38 -12.29 8.77
N ASP A 110 3.89 -12.37 10.00
CA ASP A 110 2.58 -11.86 10.38
C ASP A 110 2.53 -10.33 10.23
N LEU A 111 3.57 -9.62 10.68
CA LEU A 111 3.70 -8.17 10.51
C LEU A 111 3.68 -7.76 9.04
N ASP A 112 4.41 -8.46 8.17
CA ASP A 112 4.38 -8.23 6.73
C ASP A 112 3.00 -8.47 6.11
N THR A 113 2.28 -9.47 6.63
CA THR A 113 0.93 -9.82 6.17
C THR A 113 -0.07 -8.73 6.54
N VAL A 114 -0.08 -8.27 7.79
CA VAL A 114 -0.97 -7.18 8.22
C VAL A 114 -0.61 -5.86 7.54
N ARG A 115 0.69 -5.59 7.30
CA ARG A 115 1.14 -4.45 6.51
C ARG A 115 0.55 -4.45 5.11
N LYS A 116 0.65 -5.56 4.38
CA LYS A 116 0.10 -5.69 3.03
C LYS A 116 -1.41 -5.47 3.01
N LYS A 117 -2.14 -6.04 3.98
CA LYS A 117 -3.60 -5.86 4.09
C LYS A 117 -3.97 -4.39 4.33
N ALA A 118 -3.30 -3.72 5.26
CA ALA A 118 -3.56 -2.31 5.56
C ALA A 118 -3.25 -1.40 4.35
N LEU A 119 -2.15 -1.65 3.64
CA LEU A 119 -1.82 -0.92 2.41
C LEU A 119 -2.85 -1.15 1.29
N ALA A 120 -3.33 -2.38 1.12
CA ALA A 120 -4.38 -2.67 0.15
C ALA A 120 -5.69 -1.95 0.49
N GLU A 121 -6.03 -1.85 1.77
CA GLU A 121 -7.18 -1.06 2.22
C GLU A 121 -7.00 0.44 1.96
N LEU A 122 -5.80 0.98 2.19
CA LEU A 122 -5.47 2.38 1.87
C LEU A 122 -5.62 2.64 0.37
N GLN A 123 -5.07 1.77 -0.46
CA GLN A 123 -5.16 1.87 -1.92
C GLN A 123 -6.61 1.78 -2.41
N LYS A 124 -7.45 0.94 -1.79
CA LYS A 124 -8.88 0.87 -2.10
C LYS A 124 -9.59 2.19 -1.79
N ASN A 125 -9.28 2.83 -0.67
CA ASN A 125 -9.88 4.11 -0.31
C ASN A 125 -9.35 5.26 -1.18
N LEU A 126 -8.07 5.24 -1.52
CA LEU A 126 -7.50 6.14 -2.52
C LEU A 126 -8.21 6.01 -3.87
N ALA A 127 -8.40 4.78 -4.37
CA ALA A 127 -9.09 4.56 -5.64
C ALA A 127 -10.52 5.12 -5.65
N LYS A 128 -11.25 5.00 -4.52
CA LYS A 128 -12.57 5.62 -4.36
C LYS A 128 -12.50 7.14 -4.38
N ALA A 129 -11.59 7.74 -3.60
CA ALA A 129 -11.41 9.19 -3.59
C ALA A 129 -11.01 9.74 -4.97
N ALA A 130 -10.15 9.01 -5.69
CA ALA A 130 -9.76 9.35 -7.05
C ALA A 130 -10.92 9.23 -8.04
N ALA A 131 -11.78 8.21 -7.90
CA ALA A 131 -12.99 8.04 -8.71
C ALA A 131 -13.98 9.19 -8.49
N ASP A 132 -14.25 9.58 -7.25
CA ASP A 132 -15.12 10.72 -6.96
C ASP A 132 -14.61 12.01 -7.63
N ILE A 133 -13.30 12.28 -7.55
CA ILE A 133 -12.68 13.45 -8.19
C ILE A 133 -12.70 13.33 -9.72
N ALA A 134 -12.55 12.13 -10.27
CA ALA A 134 -12.68 11.89 -11.71
C ALA A 134 -14.08 12.25 -12.19
N ASP A 135 -15.12 11.82 -11.48
CA ASP A 135 -16.51 12.14 -11.81
C ASP A 135 -16.78 13.65 -11.69
N GLU A 136 -16.34 14.29 -10.61
CA GLU A 136 -16.48 15.74 -10.38
C GLU A 136 -15.82 16.58 -11.49
N LYS A 137 -14.64 16.14 -11.97
CA LYS A 137 -13.85 16.83 -13.01
C LYS A 137 -14.09 16.29 -14.42
N LYS A 138 -14.99 15.32 -14.61
CA LYS A 138 -15.28 14.65 -15.88
C LYS A 138 -14.03 14.07 -16.56
N LEU A 139 -13.14 13.49 -15.77
CA LEU A 139 -11.93 12.83 -16.25
C LEU A 139 -12.30 11.47 -16.84
N SER A 140 -11.73 11.15 -17.99
CA SER A 140 -11.88 9.85 -18.65
C SER A 140 -10.86 8.83 -18.14
N MET A 141 -9.74 9.29 -17.56
CA MET A 141 -8.67 8.43 -17.06
C MET A 141 -7.86 9.14 -15.97
N ILE A 142 -7.34 8.36 -15.02
CA ILE A 142 -6.30 8.81 -14.10
C ILE A 142 -5.06 7.95 -14.33
N VAL A 143 -3.90 8.60 -14.43
CA VAL A 143 -2.60 7.95 -14.61
C VAL A 143 -1.71 8.28 -13.42
N ASP A 144 -0.91 7.31 -12.99
CA ASP A 144 0.06 7.53 -11.93
C ASP A 144 1.28 8.31 -12.45
N ARG A 145 1.75 9.29 -11.67
CA ARG A 145 2.90 10.14 -11.95
C ARG A 145 4.16 9.34 -12.30
N GLN A 146 4.35 8.14 -11.75
CA GLN A 146 5.53 7.31 -12.04
C GLN A 146 5.65 6.88 -13.51
N PHE A 147 4.55 6.93 -14.27
CA PHE A 147 4.53 6.59 -15.70
C PHE A 147 4.54 7.82 -16.62
N VAL A 148 4.63 9.03 -16.05
CA VAL A 148 4.52 10.29 -16.78
C VAL A 148 5.81 11.07 -16.66
N ILE A 149 6.51 11.26 -17.79
CA ILE A 149 7.76 12.04 -17.86
C ILE A 149 7.48 13.54 -17.78
N LEU A 150 6.45 13.99 -18.51
CA LEU A 150 6.05 15.39 -18.60
C LEU A 150 4.53 15.47 -18.75
N ALA A 151 3.92 16.39 -18.02
CA ALA A 151 2.52 16.77 -18.17
C ALA A 151 2.34 18.20 -17.65
N GLU A 152 1.27 18.85 -18.10
CA GLU A 152 0.89 20.14 -17.55
C GLU A 152 0.52 20.02 -16.07
N GLU A 153 0.87 21.03 -15.28
CA GLU A 153 0.56 21.06 -13.84
C GLU A 153 -0.94 21.03 -13.57
N SER A 154 -1.73 21.59 -14.49
CA SER A 154 -3.21 21.57 -14.50
C SER A 154 -3.80 20.15 -14.48
N MET A 155 -3.06 19.16 -14.98
CA MET A 155 -3.47 17.75 -15.00
C MET A 155 -3.24 17.05 -13.65
N ASP A 156 -2.40 17.61 -12.78
CA ASP A 156 -2.11 17.03 -11.48
C ASP A 156 -3.28 17.28 -10.51
N ILE A 157 -3.94 16.20 -10.11
CA ILE A 157 -5.05 16.23 -9.15
C ILE A 157 -4.65 15.64 -7.79
N THR A 158 -3.36 15.36 -7.57
CA THR A 158 -2.82 14.71 -6.35
C THR A 158 -3.29 15.41 -5.08
N ALA A 159 -3.17 16.74 -5.03
CA ALA A 159 -3.55 17.52 -3.85
C ALA A 159 -5.06 17.44 -3.54
N VAL A 160 -5.88 17.45 -4.59
CA VAL A 160 -7.35 17.39 -4.47
C VAL A 160 -7.79 16.00 -4.00
N VAL A 161 -7.22 14.94 -4.60
CA VAL A 161 -7.48 13.55 -4.20
C VAL A 161 -6.99 13.29 -2.78
N MET A 162 -5.82 13.80 -2.40
CA MET A 162 -5.29 13.67 -1.04
C MET A 162 -6.21 14.34 -0.01
N LYS A 163 -6.74 15.52 -0.33
CA LYS A 163 -7.71 16.21 0.53
C LYS A 163 -8.98 15.38 0.72
N LYS A 164 -9.57 14.88 -0.38
CA LYS A 164 -10.76 14.00 -0.35
C LYS A 164 -10.51 12.72 0.45
N LEU A 165 -9.34 12.10 0.28
CA LEU A 165 -8.95 10.92 1.05
C LEU A 165 -8.88 11.23 2.55
N ASN A 166 -8.27 12.35 2.94
CA ASN A 166 -8.15 12.75 4.35
C ASN A 166 -9.50 13.09 5.01
N GLU A 167 -10.50 13.51 4.22
CA GLU A 167 -11.87 13.75 4.68
C GLU A 167 -12.62 12.45 4.96
N THR A 168 -12.33 11.40 4.19
CA THR A 168 -13.02 10.10 4.25
C THR A 168 -12.32 9.09 5.16
N VAL A 169 -10.99 9.07 5.18
CA VAL A 169 -10.17 8.10 5.90
C VAL A 169 -9.02 8.82 6.60
N LYS A 170 -9.11 8.91 7.93
CA LYS A 170 -8.07 9.51 8.78
C LYS A 170 -7.08 8.47 9.32
N GLU A 171 -7.53 7.23 9.46
CA GLU A 171 -6.76 6.15 10.05
C GLU A 171 -7.16 4.82 9.40
N ILE A 172 -6.17 3.95 9.20
CA ILE A 172 -6.37 2.55 8.84
C ILE A 172 -5.70 1.73 9.94
N PRO A 173 -6.48 0.96 10.72
CA PRO A 173 -5.93 0.19 11.81
C PRO A 173 -5.03 -0.91 11.27
N LEU A 174 -3.84 -1.04 11.86
CA LEU A 174 -3.00 -2.18 11.62
C LEU A 174 -3.68 -3.41 12.25
N GLY A 175 -4.14 -4.34 11.40
CA GLY A 175 -4.82 -5.56 11.83
C GLY A 175 -4.03 -6.39 12.85
N LYS A 176 -4.74 -7.33 13.50
CA LYS A 176 -4.11 -8.30 14.39
C LYS A 176 -3.26 -9.30 13.63
#